data_AF-A0A383BKG4-F1
#
_entry.id   AF-A0A383BKG4-F1
#
_cell.length_a   1.000
_cell.length_b   1.000
_cell.length_c   1.000
_cell.angle_alpha   90.00
_cell.angle_beta   90.00
_cell.angle_gamma   90.00
#
_symmetry.space_group_name_H-M   'P 1'
#
loop_
_entity.id
_entity.type
_entity.pdbx_description
1 polymer ?
#
loop_
_entity_poly.entity_id
_entity_poly.type
_entity_poly.pdbx_seq_one_letter_code
_entity_poly.pdbx_strand_id
1 'polypeptide(L)'
;MSGMLPIDYETATLLGRAFVPDANGRSVVAVSGDRIVDITSTDAPTTRDVCEKLSPTEYVRDALTSSSDIGSVKDLMDNAYETT
;
A
#
# COMPACT_ATOMS: atom_id res chain seq x y z
N MET A 1 13.11 2.76 13.54
CA MET A 1 12.71 2.35 12.17
C MET A 1 12.40 3.60 11.36
N SER A 2 13.40 4.35 10.89
CA SER A 2 13.22 5.74 10.39
C SER A 2 13.90 6.03 9.04
N GLY A 3 14.17 5.01 8.23
CA GLY A 3 14.89 5.20 6.96
C GLY A 3 14.03 5.28 5.70
N MET A 4 12.84 4.68 5.72
CA MET A 4 12.18 4.30 4.46
C MET A 4 10.80 4.91 4.24
N LEU A 5 10.14 5.36 5.31
CA LEU A 5 8.92 6.16 5.19
C LEU A 5 9.26 7.65 5.33
N PRO A 6 8.45 8.54 4.73
CA PRO A 6 8.52 9.97 4.99
C PRO A 6 8.41 10.31 6.48
N ILE A 7 8.96 11.45 6.89
CA ILE A 7 8.95 11.90 8.30
C ILE A 7 7.51 12.06 8.82
N ASP A 8 6.57 12.42 7.95
CA ASP A 8 5.16 12.71 8.21
C ASP A 8 4.22 11.52 7.91
N TYR A 9 4.74 10.31 7.81
CA TYR A 9 3.98 9.12 7.39
C TYR A 9 2.72 8.84 8.22
N GLU A 10 2.68 9.25 9.49
CA GLU A 10 1.49 9.08 10.36
C GLU A 10 0.28 9.89 9.87
N THR A 11 0.51 10.94 9.07
CA THR A 11 -0.54 11.84 8.57
C THR A 11 -0.67 11.82 7.04
N ALA A 12 0.37 11.34 6.35
CA ALA A 12 0.39 11.22 4.90
C ALA A 12 -0.47 10.04 4.42
N THR A 13 -1.05 10.18 3.22
CA THR A 13 -1.63 9.04 2.50
C THR A 13 -0.55 8.44 1.63
N LEU A 14 -0.05 7.26 2.01
CA LEU A 14 0.99 6.56 1.26
C LEU A 14 0.37 5.44 0.42
N LEU A 15 0.49 5.57 -0.90
CA LEU A 15 0.01 4.62 -1.91
C LEU A 15 1.20 3.99 -2.63
N GLY A 16 1.10 2.70 -2.92
CA GLY A 16 2.14 1.98 -3.66
C GLY A 16 1.63 0.71 -4.32
N ARG A 17 2.59 -0.14 -4.68
CA ARG A 17 2.34 -1.49 -5.18
C ARG A 17 3.26 -2.48 -4.49
N ALA A 18 2.76 -3.67 -4.22
CA ALA A 18 3.55 -4.79 -3.71
C ALA A 18 3.28 -6.04 -4.56
N PHE A 19 4.26 -6.94 -4.61
CA PHE A 19 4.02 -8.28 -5.13
C PHE A 19 3.52 -9.16 -3.97
N VAL A 20 2.33 -9.73 -4.11
CA VAL A 20 1.72 -10.60 -3.08
C VAL A 20 1.70 -12.02 -3.63
N PRO A 21 2.52 -12.94 -3.10
CA PRO A 21 2.63 -14.31 -3.61
C PRO A 21 1.29 -15.04 -3.66
N ASP A 22 0.47 -14.90 -2.62
CA ASP A 22 -0.84 -15.57 -2.51
C ASP A 22 -1.85 -15.08 -3.56
N ALA A 23 -1.73 -13.83 -4.00
CA ALA A 23 -2.52 -13.25 -5.08
C ALA A 23 -1.91 -13.52 -6.48
N ASN A 24 -0.76 -14.20 -6.53
CA ASN A 24 0.03 -14.46 -7.73
C ASN A 24 0.25 -13.21 -8.60
N GLY A 25 0.40 -12.04 -7.97
CA GLY A 25 0.22 -10.78 -8.69
C GLY A 25 0.64 -9.52 -7.95
N ARG A 26 0.46 -8.40 -8.65
CA ARG A 26 0.70 -7.05 -8.13
C ARG A 26 -0.56 -6.57 -7.43
N SER A 27 -0.45 -6.23 -6.15
CA SER A 27 -1.50 -5.57 -5.40
C SER A 27 -1.26 -4.06 -5.34
N VAL A 28 -2.35 -3.29 -5.38
CA VAL A 28 -2.35 -1.87 -4.99
C VAL A 28 -2.40 -1.81 -3.48
N VAL A 29 -1.43 -1.15 -2.86
CA VAL A 29 -1.28 -1.16 -1.40
C VAL A 29 -1.23 0.24 -0.81
N ALA A 30 -1.63 0.36 0.45
CA ALA A 30 -1.47 1.57 1.24
C ALA A 30 -0.80 1.28 2.58
N VAL A 31 -0.21 2.31 3.19
CA VAL A 31 0.39 2.21 4.54
C VAL A 31 -0.63 2.70 5.57
N SER A 32 -0.81 1.91 6.63
CA SER A 32 -1.58 2.29 7.83
C SER A 32 -0.72 2.05 9.06
N GLY A 33 -0.15 3.13 9.62
CA GLY A 33 0.87 3.03 10.67
C GLY A 33 2.12 2.31 10.17
N ASP A 34 2.41 1.13 10.73
CA ASP A 34 3.51 0.26 10.31
C ASP A 34 3.04 -0.94 9.44
N ARG A 35 1.77 -0.95 9.02
CA ARG A 35 1.14 -2.03 8.27
C ARG A 35 1.04 -1.70 6.78
N ILE A 36 1.17 -2.71 5.95
CA ILE A 36 0.85 -2.67 4.52
C ILE A 36 -0.52 -3.31 4.34
N VAL A 37 -1.43 -2.59 3.71
CA VAL A 37 -2.82 -2.99 3.50
C VAL A 37 -3.07 -3.12 2.00
N ASP A 38 -3.63 -4.25 1.57
CA ASP A 38 -4.05 -4.45 0.18
C ASP A 38 -5.40 -3.76 -0.06
N ILE A 39 -5.37 -2.69 -0.87
CA ILE A 39 -6.55 -1.90 -1.25
C ILE A 39 -7.00 -2.19 -2.68
N THR A 40 -6.52 -3.28 -3.29
CA THR A 40 -6.89 -3.68 -4.65
C THR A 40 -8.40 -3.87 -4.74
N SER A 41 -9.02 -3.15 -5.68
CA SER A 41 -10.46 -3.17 -5.91
C SER A 41 -10.76 -3.12 -7.41
N THR A 42 -11.89 -3.67 -7.82
CA THR A 42 -12.38 -3.55 -9.20
C THR A 42 -12.67 -2.09 -9.60
N ASP A 43 -12.91 -1.22 -8.61
CA ASP A 43 -13.14 0.22 -8.83
C ASP A 43 -11.85 1.02 -9.12
N ALA A 44 -10.69 0.55 -8.63
CA ALA A 44 -9.38 1.13 -8.93
C ALA A 44 -8.30 0.02 -8.92
N PRO A 45 -8.20 -0.80 -9.98
CA PRO A 45 -7.33 -1.97 -9.99
C PRO A 45 -5.83 -1.61 -10.10
N THR A 46 -5.49 -0.36 -10.40
CA THR A 46 -4.11 0.10 -10.50
C THR A 46 -3.88 1.40 -9.72
N THR A 47 -2.62 1.67 -9.35
CA THR A 47 -2.22 2.96 -8.77
C THR A 47 -2.59 4.16 -9.64
N ARG A 48 -2.63 3.99 -10.97
CA ARG A 48 -3.08 5.02 -11.90
C ARG A 48 -4.56 5.31 -11.71
N ASP A 49 -5.39 4.28 -11.63
CA ASP A 49 -6.84 4.43 -11.44
C ASP A 49 -7.15 5.16 -10.12
N VAL A 50 -6.39 4.86 -9.06
CA VAL A 50 -6.48 5.58 -7.77
C VAL A 50 -6.13 7.06 -7.95
N CYS A 51 -5.01 7.37 -8.60
CA CYS A 51 -4.56 8.75 -8.83
C CYS A 51 -5.50 9.55 -9.75
N GLU A 52 -6.29 8.89 -10.61
CA GLU A 52 -7.26 9.51 -11.50
C GLU A 52 -8.67 9.68 -10.86
N LYS A 53 -8.88 9.22 -9.61
CA LYS A 53 -10.10 9.51 -8.84
C LYS A 53 -10.22 11.01 -8.57
N LEU A 54 -11.46 11.47 -8.37
CA LEU A 54 -11.74 12.87 -8.01
C LEU A 54 -11.03 13.29 -6.71
N SER A 55 -11.03 12.40 -5.72
CA SER A 55 -10.35 12.57 -4.43
C SER A 55 -9.46 11.35 -4.14
N PRO A 56 -8.22 11.27 -4.69
CA PRO A 56 -7.38 10.09 -4.54
C PRO A 56 -7.03 9.77 -3.09
N THR A 57 -6.78 10.79 -2.27
CA THR A 57 -6.41 10.62 -0.86
C THR A 57 -7.58 10.12 -0.01
N GLU A 58 -8.80 10.59 -0.28
CA GLU A 58 -10.02 10.12 0.36
C GLU A 58 -10.31 8.67 -0.04
N TYR A 59 -10.19 8.35 -1.33
CA TYR A 59 -10.34 6.98 -1.83
C TYR A 59 -9.46 5.97 -1.07
N VAL A 60 -8.18 6.28 -0.89
CA VAL A 60 -7.26 5.40 -0.16
C VAL A 60 -7.65 5.28 1.31
N ARG A 61 -8.03 6.37 1.96
CA ARG A 61 -8.44 6.37 3.38
C ARG A 61 -9.70 5.55 3.61
N ASP A 62 -10.68 5.65 2.70
CA ASP A 62 -11.90 4.86 2.78
C ASP A 62 -11.60 3.38 2.55
N ALA A 63 -10.78 3.05 1.54
CA ALA A 63 -10.40 1.67 1.24
C ALA A 63 -9.71 0.97 2.43
N LEU A 64 -8.89 1.68 3.20
CA LEU A 64 -8.23 1.15 4.41
C LEU A 64 -9.22 0.61 5.46
N THR A 65 -10.48 1.07 5.46
CA THR A 65 -11.48 0.62 6.46
C THR A 65 -12.06 -0.78 6.17
N SER A 66 -11.94 -1.26 4.93
CA SER A 66 -12.54 -2.51 4.45
C SER A 66 -11.54 -3.50 3.87
N SER A 67 -10.25 -3.23 4.02
CA SER A 67 -9.16 -3.94 3.35
C SER A 67 -8.36 -4.85 4.27
N SER A 68 -7.63 -5.79 3.67
CA SER A 68 -6.83 -6.81 4.36
C SER A 68 -5.40 -6.33 4.62
N ASP A 69 -4.93 -6.52 5.86
CA ASP A 69 -3.52 -6.40 6.22
C ASP A 69 -2.71 -7.56 5.60
N ILE A 70 -1.61 -7.23 4.93
CA ILE A 70 -0.76 -8.20 4.24
C ILE A 70 0.67 -8.26 4.80
N GLY A 71 0.95 -7.56 5.90
CA GLY A 71 2.26 -7.57 6.55
C GLY A 71 2.71 -6.21 7.06
N SER A 72 3.87 -6.16 7.70
CA SER A 72 4.46 -4.91 8.15
C SER A 72 5.32 -4.25 7.05
N VAL A 73 5.55 -2.95 7.21
CA VAL A 73 6.55 -2.19 6.44
C VAL A 73 7.92 -2.87 6.52
N LYS A 74 8.26 -3.48 7.66
CA LYS A 74 9.52 -4.21 7.83
C LYS A 74 9.58 -5.47 6.97
N ASP A 75 8.51 -6.27 6.96
CA ASP A 75 8.43 -7.48 6.12
C ASP A 75 8.60 -7.14 4.65
N LEU A 76 8.01 -6.02 4.20
CA LEU A 76 8.20 -5.51 2.85
C LEU A 76 9.67 -5.17 2.56
N MET A 77 10.40 -4.59 3.52
CA MET A 77 11.80 -4.22 3.36
C MET A 77 12.73 -5.41 3.28
N ASP A 78 12.45 -6.42 4.10
CA ASP A 78 13.22 -7.66 4.12
C ASP A 78 13.08 -8.42 2.77
N ASN A 79 12.06 -8.09 1.96
CA ASN A 79 11.83 -8.63 0.61
C ASN A 79 12.08 -7.63 -0.53
N ALA A 80 12.50 -6.39 -0.25
CA ALA A 80 12.59 -5.33 -1.26
C ALA A 80 13.77 -5.49 -2.23
N TYR A 81 14.80 -6.23 -1.81
CA TYR A 81 16.01 -6.46 -2.60
C TYR A 81 16.12 -7.94 -2.97
N GLU A 82 16.49 -8.20 -4.23
CA GLU A 82 16.86 -9.54 -4.66
C GLU A 82 18.14 -9.96 -3.92
N THR A 83 18.01 -10.91 -2.99
CA THR A 83 19.18 -11.48 -2.32
C THR A 83 19.77 -12.52 -3.28
N THR A 84 20.92 -12.18 -3.88
CA THR A 84 21.69 -13.06 -4.77
C THR A 84 22.19 -14.30 -4.06
#